data_AF-X1QI12-F1
#
_entry.id   AF-X1QI12-F1
#
_cell.length_a   1.000
_cell.length_b   1.000
_cell.length_c   1.000
_cell.angle_alpha   90.00
_cell.angle_beta   90.00
_cell.angle_gamma   90.00
#
_symmetry.space_group_name_H-M   'P 1'
#
loop_
_entity.id
_entity.type
_entity.pdbx_description
1 polymer ?
#
loop_
_entity_poly.entity_id
_entity_poly.type
_entity_poly.pdbx_seq_one_letter_code
_entity_poly.pdbx_strand_id
1 'polypeptide(L)'
;MVGTVRSITRPILGEPKGRERAKLLPQTELPQVLIEGGEPVPIQYHYLVGWISEPLPEYSLAVELLPAVEVGERKIDTVLKQLKDGVESIQQSEKFRLFLVIMSKFHDYSIGNQILIMIQKPDAIRVAGFNTWKDLGRWVVKGERGIAILAPVMPPRLTCSKCGTKLPKGVRFCLQCGESVEVEEEIEVTPRYFKVVYVFDISQTEGKPLPEFEVPVLTGEANEDLFAKVTVLAKS
;
A
#
# COMPACT_ATOMS: atom_id res chain seq x y z
N MET A 1 -39.20 -25.42 50.19
CA MET A 1 -38.62 -25.61 48.85
C MET A 1 -38.61 -24.22 48.21
N VAL A 2 -37.54 -23.43 48.30
CA VAL A 2 -36.28 -23.54 47.52
C VAL A 2 -36.62 -23.67 46.03
N GLY A 3 -36.32 -22.77 45.12
CA GLY A 3 -35.55 -21.53 45.14
C GLY A 3 -34.99 -21.29 43.72
N THR A 4 -34.62 -20.04 43.45
CA THR A 4 -33.62 -19.61 42.45
C THR A 4 -34.13 -19.14 41.07
N VAL A 5 -34.30 -17.82 41.01
CA VAL A 5 -34.15 -16.96 39.82
C VAL A 5 -32.71 -17.10 39.30
N ARG A 6 -32.52 -17.43 38.02
CA ARG A 6 -31.19 -17.39 37.37
C ARG A 6 -31.07 -16.12 36.53
N SER A 7 -30.25 -15.21 37.03
CA SER A 7 -29.70 -14.06 36.32
C SER A 7 -28.78 -14.52 35.19
N ILE A 8 -28.93 -13.95 34.00
CA ILE A 8 -27.96 -14.06 32.91
C ILE A 8 -26.88 -13.01 33.17
N THR A 9 -25.85 -13.40 33.91
CA THR A 9 -24.60 -12.63 34.05
C THR A 9 -23.61 -13.08 32.98
N ARG A 10 -23.11 -12.11 32.21
CA ARG A 10 -22.00 -12.28 31.25
C ARG A 10 -20.76 -12.84 31.98
N PRO A 11 -20.03 -13.82 31.43
CA PRO A 11 -18.73 -14.17 31.98
C PRO A 11 -17.72 -13.07 31.67
N ILE A 12 -17.13 -12.55 32.74
CA ILE A 12 -15.97 -11.67 32.75
C ILE A 12 -14.76 -12.47 32.22
N LEU A 13 -13.97 -11.82 31.36
CA LEU A 13 -12.70 -12.31 30.83
C LEU A 13 -11.83 -12.87 31.97
N GLY A 14 -11.64 -14.19 31.96
CA GLY A 14 -10.64 -14.84 32.80
C GLY A 14 -9.25 -14.62 32.24
N GLU A 15 -8.35 -14.09 33.06
CA GLU A 15 -6.93 -13.99 32.77
C GLU A 15 -6.36 -15.38 32.40
N PRO A 16 -5.56 -15.52 31.31
CA PRO A 16 -4.93 -16.79 31.01
C PRO A 16 -3.81 -17.07 32.04
N LYS A 17 -4.13 -17.99 32.96
CA LYS A 17 -3.14 -18.63 33.83
C LYS A 17 -2.13 -19.41 32.99
N GLY A 18 -0.85 -19.15 33.25
CA GLY A 18 0.25 -20.05 32.89
C GLY A 18 0.78 -19.87 31.48
N ARG A 19 1.91 -19.16 31.36
CA ARG A 19 2.85 -19.37 30.23
C ARG A 19 3.38 -20.79 30.35
N GLU A 20 2.71 -21.74 29.71
CA GLU A 20 3.33 -23.01 29.37
C GLU A 20 4.44 -22.69 28.37
N ARG A 21 5.70 -22.83 28.79
CA ARG A 21 6.85 -22.66 27.91
C ARG A 21 6.68 -23.64 26.75
N ALA A 22 6.40 -23.13 25.56
CA ALA A 22 6.49 -23.91 24.33
C ALA A 22 7.84 -24.63 24.35
N LYS A 23 7.80 -25.96 24.45
CA LYS A 23 9.00 -26.79 24.34
C LYS A 23 9.56 -26.50 22.95
N LEU A 24 10.74 -25.87 22.91
CA LEU A 24 11.54 -25.75 21.71
C LEU A 24 11.74 -27.17 21.18
N LEU A 25 11.16 -27.46 20.02
CA LEU A 25 11.47 -28.67 19.27
C LEU A 25 12.98 -28.67 18.99
N PRO A 26 13.68 -29.82 19.15
CA PRO A 26 15.09 -29.90 18.86
C PRO A 26 15.35 -29.49 17.41
N GLN A 27 16.39 -28.68 17.17
CA GLN A 27 16.71 -28.03 15.90
C GLN A 27 17.08 -28.98 14.74
N THR A 28 16.81 -30.28 14.83
CA THR A 28 17.36 -31.30 13.93
C THR A 28 16.41 -31.80 12.84
N GLU A 29 15.16 -31.31 12.74
CA GLU A 29 14.21 -31.85 11.75
C GLU A 29 13.32 -30.78 11.09
N LEU A 30 13.90 -29.64 10.67
CA LEU A 30 13.20 -28.78 9.70
C LEU A 30 13.50 -29.29 8.29
N PRO A 31 12.49 -29.64 7.46
CA PRO A 31 12.73 -30.04 6.09
C PRO A 31 13.49 -28.93 5.35
N GLN A 32 14.55 -29.29 4.63
CA GLN A 32 15.33 -28.33 3.85
C GLN A 32 14.43 -27.71 2.79
N VAL A 33 14.16 -26.41 2.94
CA VAL A 33 13.45 -25.65 1.91
C VAL A 33 14.48 -25.20 0.89
N LEU A 34 14.28 -25.64 -0.35
CA LEU A 34 15.13 -25.33 -1.48
C LEU A 34 14.57 -24.11 -2.20
N ILE A 35 15.46 -23.19 -2.57
CA ILE A 35 15.16 -22.12 -3.52
C ILE A 35 15.04 -22.76 -4.90
N GLU A 36 14.23 -22.18 -5.78
CA GLU A 36 14.21 -22.58 -7.18
C GLU A 36 15.61 -22.51 -7.78
N GLY A 37 16.13 -23.66 -8.22
CA GLY A 37 17.54 -23.87 -8.55
C GLY A 37 18.21 -24.98 -7.72
N GLY A 38 17.54 -25.48 -6.67
CA GLY A 38 18.04 -26.58 -5.84
C GLY A 38 19.02 -26.17 -4.75
N GLU A 39 19.25 -24.86 -4.56
CA GLU A 39 20.10 -24.33 -3.51
C GLU A 39 19.34 -24.28 -2.17
N PRO A 40 19.95 -24.74 -1.05
CA PRO A 40 19.31 -24.67 0.26
C PRO A 40 19.22 -23.23 0.75
N VAL A 41 18.07 -22.86 1.34
CA VAL A 41 17.92 -21.54 1.99
C VAL A 41 18.94 -21.42 3.12
N PRO A 42 19.76 -20.35 3.18
CA PRO A 42 20.70 -20.15 4.28
C PRO A 42 19.99 -20.12 5.63
N ILE A 43 20.58 -20.74 6.66
CA ILE A 43 19.98 -20.92 8.01
C ILE A 43 19.51 -19.59 8.61
N GLN A 44 20.26 -18.50 8.37
CA GLN A 44 19.91 -17.17 8.84
C GLN A 44 18.56 -16.66 8.33
N TYR A 45 17.99 -17.25 7.27
CA TYR A 45 16.71 -16.89 6.68
C TYR A 45 15.61 -17.95 6.88
N HIS A 46 15.87 -19.05 7.60
CA HIS A 46 14.87 -20.09 7.86
C HIS A 46 13.62 -19.55 8.58
N TYR A 47 13.74 -18.47 9.36
CA TYR A 47 12.59 -17.84 10.01
C TYR A 47 11.60 -17.23 9.00
N LEU A 48 12.07 -16.83 7.81
CA LEU A 48 11.22 -16.31 6.73
C LEU A 48 10.42 -17.41 6.05
N VAL A 49 10.92 -18.64 6.06
CA VAL A 49 10.25 -19.78 5.43
C VAL A 49 8.88 -20.02 6.06
N GLY A 50 8.76 -19.96 7.39
CA GLY A 50 7.45 -20.07 8.05
C GLY A 50 6.46 -18.99 7.65
N TRP A 51 6.95 -17.77 7.38
CA TRP A 51 6.13 -16.63 6.95
C TRP A 51 5.76 -16.66 5.46
N ILE A 52 6.64 -17.18 4.60
CA ILE A 52 6.45 -17.23 3.13
C ILE A 52 5.67 -18.49 2.70
N SER A 53 5.79 -19.59 3.46
CA SER A 53 5.18 -20.88 3.11
C SER A 53 3.73 -21.01 3.56
N GLU A 54 3.26 -20.12 4.44
CA GLU A 54 1.87 -20.05 4.80
C GLU A 54 1.09 -19.46 3.61
N PRO A 55 0.02 -20.12 3.12
CA PRO A 55 -0.82 -19.55 2.08
C PRO A 55 -1.33 -18.20 2.58
N LEU A 56 -1.22 -17.17 1.73
CA LEU A 56 -1.69 -15.83 2.05
C LEU A 56 -3.12 -15.94 2.61
N PRO A 57 -3.39 -15.42 3.82
CA PRO A 57 -4.70 -15.58 4.42
C PRO A 57 -5.75 -14.94 3.53
N GLU A 58 -6.93 -15.55 3.40
CA GLU A 58 -7.96 -15.19 2.41
C GLU A 58 -8.28 -13.69 2.38
N TYR A 59 -8.14 -13.00 3.52
CA TYR A 59 -8.39 -11.55 3.64
C TYR A 59 -7.32 -10.66 2.98
N SER A 60 -6.06 -11.13 2.83
CA SER A 60 -4.97 -10.33 2.22
C SER A 60 -5.20 -10.08 0.73
N LEU A 61 -6.06 -10.90 0.12
CA LEU A 61 -6.37 -10.92 -1.30
C LEU A 61 -7.87 -10.71 -1.57
N ALA A 62 -8.65 -10.35 -0.54
CA ALA A 62 -10.10 -10.23 -0.62
C ALA A 62 -10.52 -8.99 -1.42
N VAL A 63 -10.50 -9.14 -2.75
CA VAL A 63 -11.15 -8.25 -3.73
C VAL A 63 -12.65 -8.09 -3.38
N GLU A 64 -13.23 -9.03 -2.65
CA GLU A 64 -14.61 -9.00 -2.11
C GLU A 64 -14.86 -7.88 -1.08
N LEU A 65 -13.82 -7.34 -0.43
CA LEU A 65 -13.93 -6.19 0.48
C LEU A 65 -13.92 -4.85 -0.26
N LEU A 66 -13.73 -4.84 -1.59
CA LEU A 66 -13.82 -3.61 -2.36
C LEU A 66 -15.30 -3.19 -2.43
N PRO A 67 -15.63 -1.92 -2.10
CA PRO A 67 -17.00 -1.45 -2.13
C PRO A 67 -17.58 -1.61 -3.54
N ALA A 68 -18.86 -1.97 -3.64
CA ALA A 68 -19.59 -2.05 -4.89
C ALA A 68 -19.45 -0.74 -5.67
N VAL A 69 -18.91 -0.80 -6.88
CA VAL A 69 -18.65 0.37 -7.73
C VAL A 69 -19.73 0.48 -8.80
N GLU A 70 -20.67 1.41 -8.64
CA GLU A 70 -21.59 1.86 -9.69
C GLU A 70 -21.18 3.31 -10.06
N VAL A 71 -21.06 3.83 -11.29
CA VAL A 71 -21.43 3.40 -12.64
C VAL A 71 -20.29 3.81 -13.60
N GLY A 72 -19.79 2.80 -14.31
CA GLY A 72 -18.77 2.80 -15.36
C GLY A 72 -18.34 1.37 -15.67
N GLU A 73 -19.26 0.42 -15.43
CA GLU A 73 -19.03 -0.92 -14.87
C GLU A 73 -17.99 -1.71 -15.66
N ARG A 74 -18.16 -1.83 -16.98
CA ARG A 74 -17.32 -2.73 -17.80
C ARG A 74 -15.81 -2.53 -17.64
N LYS A 75 -15.33 -1.28 -17.55
CA LYS A 75 -13.88 -1.01 -17.46
C LYS A 75 -13.36 -1.27 -16.06
N ILE A 76 -14.13 -0.89 -15.04
CA ILE A 76 -13.78 -1.11 -13.65
C ILE A 76 -13.80 -2.61 -13.37
N ASP A 77 -14.84 -3.33 -13.81
CA ASP A 77 -14.97 -4.78 -13.69
C ASP A 77 -13.82 -5.52 -14.37
N THR A 78 -13.40 -5.05 -15.55
CA THR A 78 -12.24 -5.63 -16.26
C THR A 78 -10.97 -5.46 -15.45
N VAL A 79 -10.74 -4.26 -14.90
CA VAL A 79 -9.54 -3.97 -14.08
C VAL A 79 -9.59 -4.74 -12.75
N LEU A 80 -10.76 -4.88 -12.12
CA LEU A 80 -10.94 -5.66 -10.91
C LEU A 80 -10.73 -7.17 -11.16
N LYS A 81 -11.25 -7.68 -12.28
CA LYS A 81 -10.99 -9.06 -12.71
C LYS A 81 -9.50 -9.30 -12.93
N GLN A 82 -8.85 -8.39 -13.67
CA GLN A 82 -7.40 -8.47 -13.90
C GLN A 82 -6.60 -8.41 -12.59
N LEU A 83 -7.04 -7.60 -11.63
CA LEU A 83 -6.44 -7.56 -10.30
C LEU A 83 -6.61 -8.89 -9.57
N LYS A 84 -7.81 -9.47 -9.58
CA LYS A 84 -8.10 -10.78 -8.97
C LYS A 84 -7.26 -11.90 -9.56
N ASP A 85 -7.27 -12.04 -10.89
CA ASP A 85 -6.48 -13.05 -11.61
C ASP A 85 -4.97 -12.85 -11.35
N GLY A 86 -4.54 -11.59 -11.28
CA GLY A 86 -3.20 -11.19 -10.93
C GLY A 86 -2.75 -11.68 -9.57
N VAL A 87 -3.57 -11.39 -8.57
CA VAL A 87 -3.39 -11.78 -7.18
C VAL A 87 -3.28 -13.30 -7.02
N GLU A 88 -4.17 -14.08 -7.66
CA GLU A 88 -4.12 -15.55 -7.63
C GLU A 88 -2.81 -16.08 -8.25
N SER A 89 -2.32 -15.41 -9.29
CA SER A 89 -1.13 -15.85 -10.02
C SER A 89 0.20 -15.58 -9.33
N ILE A 90 0.26 -14.68 -8.35
CA ILE A 90 1.51 -14.29 -7.64
C ILE A 90 2.09 -15.44 -6.81
N GLN A 91 1.30 -16.46 -6.49
CA GLN A 91 1.77 -17.66 -5.79
C GLN A 91 2.80 -18.48 -6.60
N GLN A 92 2.93 -18.18 -7.90
CA GLN A 92 3.99 -18.73 -8.75
C GLN A 92 5.30 -17.97 -8.49
N SER A 93 6.34 -18.70 -8.15
CA SER A 93 7.70 -18.22 -7.83
C SER A 93 8.27 -17.14 -8.77
N GLU A 94 8.17 -17.30 -10.08
CA GLU A 94 8.66 -16.33 -11.07
C GLU A 94 7.89 -14.99 -10.98
N LYS A 95 6.57 -15.06 -10.83
CA LYS A 95 5.69 -13.89 -10.67
C LYS A 95 5.86 -13.25 -9.31
N PHE A 96 6.15 -14.06 -8.28
CA PHE A 96 6.49 -13.57 -6.96
C PHE A 96 7.79 -12.77 -6.98
N ARG A 97 8.85 -13.25 -7.65
CA ARG A 97 10.10 -12.49 -7.81
C ARG A 97 9.86 -11.18 -8.54
N LEU A 98 9.10 -11.21 -9.64
CA LEU A 98 8.74 -10.01 -10.38
C LEU A 98 7.94 -9.03 -9.52
N PHE A 99 7.01 -9.53 -8.70
CA PHE A 99 6.23 -8.74 -7.77
C PHE A 99 7.13 -8.04 -6.75
N LEU A 100 8.09 -8.73 -6.14
CA LEU A 100 9.07 -8.13 -5.22
C LEU A 100 9.91 -7.03 -5.90
N VAL A 101 10.30 -7.23 -7.16
CA VAL A 101 11.01 -6.20 -7.94
C VAL A 101 10.13 -4.97 -8.15
N ILE A 102 8.85 -5.15 -8.48
CA ILE A 102 7.89 -4.05 -8.66
C ILE A 102 7.60 -3.33 -7.33
N MET A 103 7.44 -4.06 -6.22
CA MET A 103 7.25 -3.49 -4.89
C MET A 103 8.41 -2.56 -4.50
N SER A 104 9.65 -2.91 -4.86
CA SER A 104 10.80 -2.05 -4.57
C SER A 104 10.80 -0.75 -5.38
N LYS A 105 10.32 -0.79 -6.63
CA LYS A 105 10.24 0.38 -7.52
C LYS A 105 9.05 1.30 -7.22
N PHE A 106 7.87 0.74 -6.90
CA PHE A 106 6.59 1.46 -6.85
C PHE A 106 5.96 1.49 -5.45
N HIS A 107 6.77 1.79 -4.43
CA HIS A 107 6.35 1.77 -3.02
C HIS A 107 5.30 2.83 -2.66
N ASP A 108 5.18 3.92 -3.42
CA ASP A 108 4.15 4.96 -3.21
C ASP A 108 2.76 4.56 -3.75
N TYR A 109 2.70 3.51 -4.57
CA TYR A 109 1.44 2.98 -5.09
C TYR A 109 0.86 1.92 -4.16
N SER A 110 -0.47 1.80 -4.12
CA SER A 110 -1.12 0.69 -3.43
C SER A 110 -0.72 -0.66 -4.03
N ILE A 111 -0.72 -1.72 -3.23
CA ILE A 111 -0.39 -3.09 -3.69
C ILE A 111 -1.22 -3.48 -4.91
N GLY A 112 -2.52 -3.19 -4.92
CA GLY A 112 -3.37 -3.47 -6.08
C GLY A 112 -2.90 -2.73 -7.34
N ASN A 113 -2.50 -1.47 -7.23
CA ASN A 113 -1.93 -0.72 -8.36
C ASN A 113 -0.55 -1.25 -8.77
N GLN A 114 0.28 -1.72 -7.83
CA GLN A 114 1.55 -2.37 -8.14
C GLN A 114 1.34 -3.65 -8.96
N ILE A 115 0.37 -4.49 -8.59
CA ILE A 115 -0.02 -5.69 -9.33
C ILE A 115 -0.55 -5.34 -10.72
N LEU A 116 -1.41 -4.32 -10.83
CA LEU A 116 -1.93 -3.85 -12.11
C LEU A 116 -0.81 -3.34 -13.04
N ILE A 117 0.18 -2.62 -12.51
CA ILE A 117 1.36 -2.19 -13.26
C ILE A 117 2.17 -3.41 -13.71
N MET A 118 2.45 -4.35 -12.80
CA MET A 118 3.23 -5.56 -13.08
C MET A 118 2.64 -6.37 -14.24
N ILE A 119 1.32 -6.60 -14.25
CA ILE A 119 0.66 -7.45 -15.26
C ILE A 119 0.61 -6.76 -16.63
N GLN A 120 0.42 -5.45 -16.65
CA GLN A 120 0.29 -4.69 -17.90
C GLN A 120 1.65 -4.32 -18.51
N LYS A 121 2.64 -4.04 -17.67
CA LYS A 121 3.99 -3.59 -18.06
C LYS A 121 5.04 -4.05 -17.04
N PRO A 122 5.51 -5.30 -17.10
CA PRO A 122 6.45 -5.87 -16.12
C PRO A 122 7.84 -5.22 -16.14
N ASP A 123 8.19 -4.60 -17.28
CA ASP A 123 9.43 -3.86 -17.50
C ASP A 123 9.37 -2.40 -17.01
N ALA A 124 8.26 -1.97 -16.39
CA ALA A 124 8.10 -0.60 -15.92
C ALA A 124 9.20 -0.20 -14.91
N ILE A 125 9.65 1.05 -15.02
CA ILE A 125 10.71 1.64 -14.20
C ILE A 125 10.20 2.86 -13.45
N ARG A 126 9.47 3.74 -14.14
CA ARG A 126 8.87 4.95 -13.55
C ARG A 126 7.56 5.23 -14.24
N VAL A 127 6.49 5.31 -13.47
CA VAL A 127 5.13 5.44 -13.97
C VAL A 127 4.54 6.72 -13.41
N ALA A 128 3.91 7.52 -14.28
CA ALA A 128 3.21 8.73 -13.86
C ALA A 128 2.02 9.04 -14.78
N GLY A 129 1.15 9.94 -14.32
CA GLY A 129 0.03 10.44 -15.12
C GLY A 129 0.49 11.36 -16.25
N PHE A 130 -0.36 11.53 -17.27
CA PHE A 130 -0.06 12.36 -18.44
C PHE A 130 0.35 13.80 -18.09
N ASN A 131 -0.37 14.45 -17.18
CA ASN A 131 -0.06 15.82 -16.77
C ASN A 131 1.28 15.90 -16.03
N THR A 132 1.58 14.92 -15.18
CA THR A 132 2.87 14.84 -14.48
C THR A 132 4.03 14.75 -15.46
N TRP A 133 3.91 13.94 -16.51
CA TRP A 133 4.93 13.89 -17.56
C TRP A 133 5.08 15.23 -18.28
N LYS A 134 3.96 15.88 -18.60
CA LYS A 134 3.94 17.20 -19.24
C LYS A 134 4.65 18.26 -18.39
N ASP A 135 4.40 18.25 -17.08
CA ASP A 135 5.02 19.17 -16.13
C ASP A 135 6.54 18.93 -16.01
N LEU A 136 6.98 17.67 -16.15
CA LEU A 136 8.39 17.28 -16.23
C LEU A 136 9.02 17.54 -17.62
N GLY A 137 8.30 18.18 -18.55
CA GLY A 137 8.80 18.47 -19.89
C GLY A 137 8.96 17.24 -20.78
N ARG A 138 8.15 16.20 -20.54
CA ARG A 138 8.05 14.98 -21.36
C ARG A 138 6.63 14.81 -21.88
N TRP A 139 6.49 14.19 -23.04
CA TRP A 139 5.20 13.89 -23.66
C TRP A 139 5.06 12.41 -23.91
N VAL A 140 3.84 11.89 -23.72
CA VAL A 140 3.54 10.49 -24.06
C VAL A 140 3.52 10.35 -25.57
N VAL A 141 4.23 9.36 -26.09
CA VAL A 141 4.29 9.09 -27.53
C VAL A 141 2.90 8.71 -28.04
N LYS A 142 2.50 9.28 -29.17
CA LYS A 142 1.17 9.06 -29.75
C LYS A 142 1.01 7.58 -30.15
N GLY A 143 -0.03 6.95 -29.63
CA GLY A 143 -0.34 5.53 -29.91
C GLY A 143 0.08 4.57 -28.80
N GLU A 144 0.83 5.05 -27.80
CA GLU A 144 1.19 4.25 -26.63
C GLU A 144 -0.05 3.84 -25.82
N ARG A 145 -0.03 2.59 -25.32
CA ARG A 145 -1.11 2.07 -24.47
C ARG A 145 -0.84 2.46 -23.01
N GLY A 146 -1.76 3.19 -22.40
CA GLY A 146 -1.68 3.51 -20.98
C GLY A 146 -1.90 2.28 -20.11
N ILE A 147 -1.26 2.27 -18.94
CA ILE A 147 -1.46 1.30 -17.88
C ILE A 147 -2.68 1.75 -17.06
N ALA A 148 -3.70 0.91 -17.00
CA ALA A 148 -4.90 1.17 -16.22
C ALA A 148 -4.64 0.94 -14.71
N ILE A 149 -4.91 1.95 -13.89
CA ILE A 149 -4.81 1.88 -12.43
C ILE A 149 -6.10 2.40 -11.78
N LEU A 150 -6.31 2.07 -10.50
CA LEU A 150 -7.42 2.57 -9.71
C LEU A 150 -6.99 3.83 -8.95
N ALA A 151 -7.69 4.94 -9.16
CA ALA A 151 -7.45 6.19 -8.46
C ALA A 151 -8.67 6.61 -7.63
N PRO A 152 -8.46 7.09 -6.39
CA PRO A 152 -9.54 7.58 -5.55
C PRO A 152 -10.12 8.88 -6.09
N VAL A 153 -11.45 9.01 -6.05
CA VAL A 153 -12.16 10.27 -6.29
C VAL A 153 -12.52 10.87 -4.94
N MET A 154 -11.76 11.91 -4.57
CA MET A 154 -11.95 12.63 -3.32
C MET A 154 -13.22 13.51 -3.37
N PRO A 155 -13.87 13.76 -2.22
CA PRO A 155 -14.97 14.71 -2.14
C PRO A 155 -14.53 16.11 -2.64
N PRO A 156 -15.45 16.88 -3.24
CA PRO A 156 -15.14 18.22 -3.70
C PRO A 156 -14.67 19.09 -2.53
N ARG A 157 -13.77 20.04 -2.81
CA ARG A 157 -13.38 21.04 -1.82
C ARG A 157 -14.60 21.89 -1.44
N LEU A 158 -14.69 22.24 -0.17
CA LEU A 158 -15.73 23.14 0.33
C LEU A 158 -15.72 24.46 -0.44
N THR A 159 -16.90 24.98 -0.72
CA THR A 159 -17.12 26.28 -1.38
C THR A 159 -17.92 27.18 -0.45
N CYS A 160 -17.55 28.46 -0.37
CA CYS A 160 -18.28 29.42 0.44
C CYS A 160 -19.71 29.62 -0.08
N SER A 161 -20.70 29.49 0.81
CA SER A 161 -22.12 29.62 0.49
C SER A 161 -22.51 31.00 -0.06
N LYS A 162 -21.77 32.05 0.30
CA LYS A 162 -22.09 33.44 -0.09
C LYS A 162 -21.42 33.88 -1.39
N CYS A 163 -20.13 33.60 -1.57
CA CYS A 163 -19.35 34.11 -2.70
C CYS A 163 -18.86 33.03 -3.67
N GLY A 164 -19.11 31.74 -3.39
CA GLY A 164 -18.70 30.63 -4.24
C GLY A 164 -17.19 30.34 -4.26
N THR A 165 -16.39 31.02 -3.43
CA THR A 165 -14.93 30.84 -3.40
C THR A 165 -14.57 29.45 -2.86
N LYS A 166 -13.64 28.75 -3.53
CA LYS A 166 -13.11 27.46 -3.07
C LYS A 166 -12.26 27.66 -1.82
N LEU A 167 -12.59 26.93 -0.76
CA LEU A 167 -11.96 27.08 0.54
C LEU A 167 -10.84 26.03 0.72
N PRO A 168 -9.69 26.40 1.33
CA PRO A 168 -8.71 25.43 1.77
C PRO A 168 -9.25 24.54 2.91
N LYS A 169 -8.62 23.39 3.14
CA LYS A 169 -9.00 22.49 4.25
C LYS A 169 -8.75 23.17 5.60
N GLY A 170 -9.66 22.97 6.56
CA GLY A 170 -9.51 23.44 7.94
C GLY A 170 -9.80 24.93 8.19
N VAL A 171 -10.30 25.68 7.20
CA VAL A 171 -10.69 27.08 7.41
C VAL A 171 -12.08 27.18 8.03
N ARG A 172 -12.23 28.05 9.05
CA ARG A 172 -13.51 28.34 9.72
C ARG A 172 -14.27 29.52 9.12
N PHE A 173 -13.61 30.30 8.26
CA PHE A 173 -14.17 31.50 7.64
C PHE A 173 -13.67 31.64 6.21
N CYS A 174 -14.47 32.25 5.35
CA CYS A 174 -14.08 32.56 3.99
C CYS A 174 -13.03 33.68 3.95
N LEU A 175 -11.88 33.39 3.32
CA LEU A 175 -10.78 34.36 3.15
C LEU A 175 -11.14 35.58 2.28
N GLN A 176 -12.24 35.53 1.54
CA GLN A 176 -12.64 36.59 0.62
C GLN A 176 -13.79 37.46 1.16
N CYS A 177 -14.77 36.88 1.85
CA CYS A 177 -15.97 37.62 2.28
C CYS A 177 -16.27 37.54 3.79
N GLY A 178 -15.45 36.82 4.57
CA GLY A 178 -15.61 36.71 6.02
C GLY A 178 -16.78 35.84 6.48
N GLU A 179 -17.50 35.18 5.56
CA GLU A 179 -18.61 34.29 5.91
C GLU A 179 -18.12 33.11 6.76
N SER A 180 -18.85 32.78 7.83
CA SER A 180 -18.55 31.60 8.65
C SER A 180 -18.82 30.33 7.86
N VAL A 181 -17.88 29.40 7.92
CA VAL A 181 -17.99 28.10 7.28
C VAL A 181 -18.21 27.09 8.40
N GLU A 182 -19.39 26.49 8.43
CA GLU A 182 -19.66 25.38 9.33
C GLU A 182 -18.85 24.18 8.84
N VAL A 183 -17.72 23.95 9.50
CA VAL A 183 -16.95 22.72 9.32
C VAL A 183 -17.54 21.72 10.29
N GLU A 184 -18.46 20.88 9.80
CA GLU A 184 -18.83 19.66 10.51
C GLU A 184 -17.54 18.88 10.81
N GLU A 185 -17.43 18.38 12.05
CA GLU A 185 -16.24 17.73 12.65
C GLU A 185 -15.40 16.94 11.66
N GLU A 186 -14.07 16.96 11.84
CA GLU A 186 -13.05 16.21 11.07
C GLU A 186 -13.59 14.95 10.37
N ILE A 187 -14.25 15.15 9.23
CA ILE A 187 -14.73 14.03 8.42
C ILE A 187 -13.43 13.45 7.87
N GLU A 188 -13.08 12.24 8.32
CA GLU A 188 -12.00 11.47 7.71
C GLU A 188 -12.22 11.51 6.21
N VAL A 189 -11.28 12.13 5.49
CA VAL A 189 -11.42 12.39 4.05
C VAL A 189 -11.28 11.05 3.33
N THR A 190 -12.37 10.30 3.28
CA THR A 190 -12.48 9.03 2.61
C THR A 190 -12.80 9.27 1.14
N PRO A 191 -12.24 8.45 0.24
CA PRO A 191 -12.59 8.52 -1.18
C PRO A 191 -14.07 8.16 -1.37
N ARG A 192 -14.78 8.93 -2.22
CA ARG A 192 -16.19 8.65 -2.54
C ARG A 192 -16.37 7.36 -3.33
N TYR A 193 -15.47 7.14 -4.29
CA TYR A 193 -15.41 5.96 -5.13
C TYR A 193 -14.04 5.92 -5.82
N PHE A 194 -13.74 4.81 -6.50
CA PHE A 194 -12.55 4.67 -7.31
C PHE A 194 -12.92 4.69 -8.80
N LYS A 195 -12.03 5.25 -9.61
CA LYS A 195 -12.17 5.24 -11.07
C LYS A 195 -10.90 4.70 -11.71
N VAL A 196 -11.05 4.13 -12.90
CA VAL A 196 -9.90 3.75 -13.74
C VAL A 196 -9.30 5.02 -14.34
N VAL A 197 -8.00 5.21 -14.12
CA VAL A 197 -7.18 6.23 -14.78
C VAL A 197 -6.00 5.56 -15.49
N TYR A 198 -5.38 6.29 -16.40
CA TYR A 198 -4.24 5.79 -17.16
C TYR A 198 -2.97 6.52 -16.77
N VAL A 199 -1.93 5.73 -16.55
CA VAL A 199 -0.56 6.17 -16.31
C VAL A 199 0.36 5.57 -17.37
N PHE A 200 1.53 6.16 -17.54
CA PHE A 200 2.48 5.79 -18.58
C PHE A 200 3.85 5.61 -17.97
N ASP A 201 4.59 4.61 -18.44
CA ASP A 201 5.99 4.43 -18.06
C ASP A 201 6.90 5.42 -18.81
N ILE A 202 8.07 5.71 -18.25
CA ILE A 202 9.08 6.57 -18.85
C ILE A 202 9.46 6.13 -20.27
N SER A 203 9.52 4.83 -20.55
CA SER A 203 9.82 4.28 -21.89
C SER A 203 8.77 4.67 -22.94
N GLN A 204 7.57 5.05 -22.52
CA GLN A 204 6.46 5.48 -23.38
C GLN A 204 6.42 6.99 -23.59
N THR A 205 7.45 7.71 -23.12
CA THR A 205 7.51 9.17 -23.17
C THR A 205 8.78 9.64 -23.88
N GLU A 206 8.66 10.75 -24.59
CA GLU A 206 9.76 11.47 -25.23
C GLU A 206 9.95 12.85 -24.60
N GLY A 207 11.19 13.35 -24.57
CA GLY A 207 11.50 14.67 -24.00
C GLY A 207 12.77 14.68 -23.15
N LYS A 208 12.91 15.72 -22.32
CA LYS A 208 14.13 15.95 -21.52
C LYS A 208 14.37 14.82 -20.52
N PRO A 209 15.64 14.40 -20.28
CA PRO A 209 15.94 13.42 -19.26
C PRO A 209 15.45 13.92 -17.90
N LEU A 210 15.02 12.98 -17.05
CA LEU A 210 14.60 13.33 -15.70
C LEU A 210 15.78 13.86 -14.89
N PRO A 211 15.55 14.82 -13.98
CA PRO A 211 16.60 15.29 -13.09
C PRO A 211 17.11 14.14 -12.24
N GLU A 212 18.42 13.92 -12.27
CA GLU A 212 19.11 12.99 -11.38
C GLU A 212 19.52 13.76 -10.13
N PHE A 213 19.12 13.25 -8.97
CA PHE A 213 19.61 13.75 -7.69
C PHE A 213 20.69 12.79 -7.22
N GLU A 214 21.85 13.32 -6.84
CA GLU A 214 22.89 12.53 -6.19
C GLU A 214 22.32 12.04 -4.86
N VAL A 215 22.08 10.73 -4.77
CA VAL A 215 21.73 10.11 -3.49
C VAL A 215 23.02 10.02 -2.70
N PRO A 216 23.19 10.77 -1.60
CA PRO A 216 24.41 10.70 -0.81
C PRO A 216 24.56 9.26 -0.32
N VAL A 217 25.71 8.67 -0.59
CA VAL A 217 26.06 7.37 -0.02
C VAL A 217 26.06 7.54 1.48
N LEU A 218 25.25 6.75 2.19
CA LEU A 218 25.23 6.71 3.63
C LEU A 218 26.55 6.08 4.11
N THR A 219 27.61 6.86 4.14
CA THR A 219 28.85 6.53 4.84
C THR A 219 28.51 6.63 6.33
N GLY A 220 28.49 5.50 7.05
CA GLY A 220 28.08 5.42 8.47
C GLY A 220 28.81 6.36 9.43
N GLU A 221 29.85 7.05 8.95
CA GLU A 221 30.59 8.12 9.61
C GLU A 221 29.72 9.34 9.99
N ALA A 222 28.62 9.62 9.26
CA ALA A 222 27.81 10.81 9.47
C ALA A 222 27.02 10.83 10.80
N ASN A 223 27.08 9.77 11.61
CA ASN A 223 26.27 9.62 12.82
C ASN A 223 27.06 9.20 14.07
N GLU A 224 28.39 9.12 14.01
CA GLU A 224 29.21 8.72 15.17
C GLU A 224 29.04 9.68 16.35
N ASP A 225 29.03 10.98 16.08
CA ASP A 225 28.81 12.03 17.09
C ASP A 225 27.42 11.94 17.73
N LEU A 226 26.41 11.60 16.94
CA LEU A 226 25.02 11.50 17.38
C LEU A 226 24.82 10.23 18.22
N PHE A 227 25.43 9.11 17.80
CA PHE A 227 25.48 7.86 18.54
C PHE A 227 26.24 8.02 19.87
N ALA A 228 27.36 8.75 19.87
CA ALA A 228 28.10 9.07 21.08
C ALA A 228 27.25 9.87 22.08
N LYS A 229 26.52 10.90 21.61
CA LYS A 229 25.61 11.70 22.46
C LYS A 229 24.48 10.85 23.06
N VAL A 230 23.86 9.96 22.28
CA VAL A 230 22.82 9.05 22.77
C VAL A 230 23.40 8.07 23.80
N THR A 231 24.62 7.57 23.58
CA THR A 231 25.29 6.64 24.50
C THR A 231 25.62 7.30 25.84
N VAL A 232 25.97 8.59 25.85
CA VAL A 232 26.18 9.36 27.08
C VAL A 232 24.88 9.53 27.86
N LEU A 233 23.78 9.87 27.19
CA LEU A 233 22.45 9.97 27.81
C LEU A 233 21.93 8.64 28.37
N ALA A 234 22.27 7.52 27.74
CA ALA A 234 21.88 6.19 28.23
C ALA A 234 22.66 5.73 29.48
N LYS A 235 23.75 6.43 29.84
CA LYS A 235 24.61 6.14 30.99
C LYS A 235 24.40 7.09 32.17
N SER A 236 23.59 8.15 32.01
CA SER A 236 23.16 9.08 33.06
C SER A 236 21.83 8.64 33.65
#